data_AF-A0A2V2N3I0-F1
#
_entry.id   AF-A0A2V2N3I0-F1
#
_cell.length_a   1.000
_cell.length_b   1.000
_cell.length_c   1.000
_cell.angle_alpha   90.00
_cell.angle_beta   90.00
_cell.angle_gamma   90.00
#
_symmetry.space_group_name_H-M   'P 1'
#
loop_
_entity.id
_entity.type
_entity.pdbx_description
1 polymer ?
#
loop_
_entity_poly.entity_id
_entity_poly.type
_entity_poly.pdbx_seq_one_letter_code
_entity_poly.pdbx_strand_id
1 'polypeptide(L)'
;MRTGFILACLLLCGCFGCSLVTAESPEYPNLVGTWTGVSSGYYEKMDRIFNETQGLPYTMTIPEQQGRIFKGSLNATGEKFTANYTFSGIIDHDMTTIYLAEKGTGMDIGHIVSPNEIEFIGLGLEDSSTAVINFVRKE
;
A
#
# COMPACT_ATOMS: atom_id res chain seq x y z
N MET A 1 72.50 -14.67 39.25
CA MET A 1 71.69 -13.69 40.00
C MET A 1 70.74 -13.03 39.02
N ARG A 2 69.41 -13.11 39.28
CA ARG A 2 68.28 -12.43 38.60
C ARG A 2 67.79 -13.05 37.26
N THR A 3 66.75 -13.92 37.32
CA THR A 3 65.29 -13.67 37.08
C THR A 3 64.94 -13.57 35.58
N GLY A 4 63.99 -14.32 34.99
CA GLY A 4 62.97 -15.23 35.49
C GLY A 4 62.17 -15.88 34.33
N PHE A 5 61.45 -16.96 34.66
CA PHE A 5 60.41 -17.63 33.86
C PHE A 5 59.20 -16.71 33.66
N ILE A 6 58.74 -16.46 32.42
CA ILE A 6 57.33 -16.13 32.07
C ILE A 6 57.13 -16.57 30.60
N LEU A 7 56.55 -17.75 30.35
CA LEU A 7 55.11 -18.05 30.17
C LEU A 7 54.66 -17.93 28.70
N ALA A 8 54.30 -19.09 28.16
CA ALA A 8 53.55 -19.24 26.92
C ALA A 8 52.24 -18.45 26.98
N CYS A 9 51.88 -17.80 25.88
CA CYS A 9 50.50 -17.45 25.56
C CYS A 9 50.37 -17.17 24.05
N LEU A 10 50.24 -18.25 23.28
CA LEU A 10 49.38 -18.29 22.11
C LEU A 10 47.97 -17.83 22.56
N LEU A 11 47.67 -16.54 22.42
CA LEU A 11 46.33 -15.97 22.55
C LEU A 11 45.89 -15.59 21.12
N LEU A 12 45.24 -16.50 20.38
CA LEU A 12 43.78 -16.50 20.25
C LEU A 12 43.22 -15.08 20.05
N CYS A 13 43.50 -14.46 18.91
CA CYS A 13 42.62 -13.42 18.37
C CYS A 13 41.39 -14.11 17.74
N GLY A 14 40.66 -14.85 18.57
CA GLY A 14 39.34 -15.36 18.26
C GLY A 14 38.31 -14.27 18.50
N CYS A 15 37.36 -14.19 17.56
CA CYS A 15 36.02 -13.63 17.79
C CYS A 15 35.93 -12.12 17.97
N PHE A 16 36.27 -11.36 16.92
CA PHE A 16 35.30 -10.36 16.48
C PHE A 16 34.51 -10.99 15.35
N GLY A 17 33.52 -11.80 15.72
CA GLY A 17 32.41 -12.07 14.83
C GLY A 17 31.82 -10.71 14.50
N CYS A 18 32.14 -10.17 13.32
CA CYS A 18 31.22 -9.30 12.63
C CYS A 18 29.98 -10.16 12.44
N SER A 19 29.06 -10.13 13.41
CA SER A 19 27.68 -10.50 13.16
C SER A 19 27.29 -9.68 11.95
N LEU A 20 27.14 -10.35 10.81
CA LEU A 20 26.48 -9.77 9.66
C LEU A 20 25.09 -9.41 10.18
N VAL A 21 24.90 -8.16 10.57
CA VAL A 21 23.57 -7.59 10.73
C VAL A 21 23.02 -7.62 9.31
N THR A 22 22.36 -8.73 8.97
CA THR A 22 21.46 -8.74 7.84
C THR A 22 20.43 -7.68 8.19
N ALA A 23 20.43 -6.57 7.45
CA ALA A 23 19.32 -5.64 7.53
C ALA A 23 18.09 -6.46 7.14
N GLU A 24 17.18 -6.66 8.09
CA GLU A 24 15.88 -7.24 7.78
C GLU A 24 15.28 -6.33 6.69
N SER A 25 14.95 -6.92 5.53
CA SER A 25 14.24 -6.15 4.50
C SER A 25 13.00 -5.58 5.17
N PRO A 26 12.68 -4.28 4.98
CA PRO A 26 11.45 -3.74 5.53
C PRO A 26 10.30 -4.66 5.10
N GLU A 27 9.54 -5.16 6.07
CA GLU A 27 8.37 -5.96 5.78
C GLU A 27 7.29 -5.00 5.28
N TYR A 28 7.06 -5.01 3.97
CA TYR A 28 6.03 -4.18 3.35
C TYR A 28 4.69 -4.89 3.44
N PRO A 29 3.57 -4.18 3.70
CA PRO A 29 2.24 -4.77 3.64
C PRO A 29 1.99 -5.41 2.27
N ASN A 30 1.51 -6.65 2.26
CA ASN A 30 1.19 -7.34 1.01
C ASN A 30 -0.22 -6.95 0.54
N LEU A 31 -0.30 -6.16 -0.53
CA LEU A 31 -1.55 -5.68 -1.11
C LEU A 31 -2.05 -6.58 -2.25
N VAL A 32 -1.27 -7.58 -2.68
CA VAL A 32 -1.67 -8.51 -3.75
C VAL A 32 -2.97 -9.19 -3.38
N GLY A 33 -3.95 -9.13 -4.28
CA GLY A 33 -5.27 -9.68 -4.04
C GLY A 33 -6.38 -8.94 -4.79
N THR A 34 -7.61 -9.38 -4.50
CA THR A 34 -8.83 -8.70 -4.95
C THR A 34 -9.50 -8.05 -3.75
N TRP A 35 -9.98 -6.84 -3.97
CA TRP A 35 -10.56 -5.98 -2.96
C TRP A 35 -11.88 -5.43 -3.48
N THR A 36 -12.86 -5.28 -2.60
CA THR A 36 -14.18 -4.76 -2.95
C THR A 36 -14.57 -3.65 -2.00
N GLY A 37 -15.16 -2.59 -2.53
CA GLY A 37 -15.62 -1.46 -1.75
C GLY A 37 -16.80 -0.77 -2.42
N VAL A 38 -17.50 0.08 -1.67
CA VAL A 38 -18.54 0.95 -2.23
C VAL A 38 -18.15 2.39 -1.91
N SER A 39 -18.30 3.24 -2.92
CA SER A 39 -17.96 4.66 -2.77
C SER A 39 -19.00 5.44 -1.98
N SER A 40 -18.56 6.50 -1.31
CA SER A 40 -19.40 7.59 -0.81
C SER A 40 -18.73 8.92 -1.14
N GLY A 41 -19.47 10.02 -1.24
CA GLY A 41 -18.87 11.31 -1.59
C GLY A 41 -19.81 12.28 -2.31
N TYR A 42 -19.23 13.21 -3.07
CA TYR A 42 -19.94 14.19 -3.89
C TYR A 42 -19.54 14.04 -5.35
N TYR A 43 -20.53 14.01 -6.25
CA TYR A 43 -20.28 13.95 -7.69
C TYR A 43 -20.84 15.21 -8.37
N GLU A 44 -19.93 16.06 -8.86
CA GLU A 44 -20.26 17.40 -9.38
C GLU A 44 -21.25 17.34 -10.55
N LYS A 45 -21.05 16.43 -11.50
CA LYS A 45 -21.92 16.30 -12.68
C LYS A 45 -23.37 15.92 -12.36
N MET A 46 -23.61 15.34 -11.18
CA MET A 46 -24.96 15.01 -10.69
C MET A 46 -25.45 15.97 -9.61
N ASP A 47 -24.61 16.93 -9.18
CA ASP A 47 -24.83 17.84 -8.06
C ASP A 47 -25.43 17.14 -6.82
N ARG A 48 -24.79 16.05 -6.40
CA ARG A 48 -25.35 15.18 -5.37
C ARG A 48 -24.29 14.54 -4.49
N ILE A 49 -24.61 14.49 -3.18
CA ILE A 49 -23.92 13.64 -2.20
C ILE A 49 -24.52 12.22 -2.25
N PHE A 50 -23.66 11.21 -2.24
CA PHE A 50 -24.04 9.80 -2.15
C PHE A 50 -23.30 9.15 -0.97
N ASN A 51 -23.92 8.13 -0.39
CA ASN A 51 -23.34 7.31 0.67
C ASN A 51 -23.13 5.88 0.17
N GLU A 52 -22.62 5.00 1.02
CA GLU A 52 -22.31 3.61 0.67
C GLU A 52 -23.52 2.79 0.20
N THR A 53 -24.77 3.18 0.50
CA THR A 53 -25.96 2.47 -0.01
C THR A 53 -26.36 2.91 -1.41
N GLN A 54 -25.83 4.04 -1.86
CA GLN A 54 -26.16 4.68 -3.13
C GLN A 54 -24.96 4.81 -4.07
N GLY A 55 -23.76 4.54 -3.57
CA GLY A 55 -22.52 4.66 -4.30
C GLY A 55 -22.31 3.53 -5.30
N LEU A 56 -21.31 3.73 -6.14
CA LEU A 56 -20.90 2.71 -7.09
C LEU A 56 -20.05 1.65 -6.37
N PRO A 57 -20.33 0.36 -6.59
CA PRO A 57 -19.45 -0.71 -6.12
C PRO A 57 -18.23 -0.81 -7.03
N TYR A 58 -17.09 -1.04 -6.39
CA TYR A 58 -15.78 -1.15 -7.00
C TYR A 58 -15.15 -2.50 -6.69
N THR A 59 -14.46 -3.05 -7.68
CA THR A 59 -13.55 -4.18 -7.51
C THR A 59 -12.16 -3.76 -7.94
N MET A 60 -11.23 -3.75 -6.99
CA MET A 60 -9.82 -3.48 -7.22
C MET A 60 -9.03 -4.79 -7.23
N THR A 61 -8.19 -4.99 -8.24
CA THR A 61 -7.31 -6.15 -8.33
C THR A 61 -5.86 -5.69 -8.42
N ILE A 62 -5.04 -6.17 -7.50
CA ILE A 62 -3.59 -5.94 -7.46
C ILE A 62 -2.93 -7.30 -7.75
N PRO A 63 -2.56 -7.59 -9.01
CA PRO A 63 -1.95 -8.87 -9.38
C PRO A 63 -0.47 -8.96 -9.02
N GLU A 64 0.21 -7.83 -8.86
CA GLU A 64 1.66 -7.79 -8.69
C GLU A 64 2.08 -6.62 -7.79
N GLN A 65 3.00 -6.92 -6.88
CA GLN A 65 3.67 -5.96 -6.01
C GLN A 65 5.15 -6.34 -5.89
N GLN A 66 6.03 -5.34 -6.00
CA GLN A 66 7.46 -5.46 -5.79
C GLN A 66 7.91 -4.43 -4.75
N GLY A 67 8.13 -4.90 -3.52
CA GLY A 67 8.40 -4.03 -2.39
C GLY A 67 7.23 -3.09 -2.14
N ARG A 68 7.49 -1.77 -2.22
CA ARG A 68 6.47 -0.72 -2.05
C ARG A 68 5.69 -0.38 -3.31
N ILE A 69 6.13 -0.85 -4.48
CA ILE A 69 5.54 -0.49 -5.77
C ILE A 69 4.59 -1.59 -6.20
N PHE A 70 3.40 -1.23 -6.65
CA PHE A 70 2.41 -2.17 -7.17
C PHE A 70 1.65 -1.56 -8.34
N LYS A 71 0.94 -2.41 -9.08
CA LYS A 71 0.05 -1.99 -10.16
C LYS A 71 -1.23 -2.81 -10.11
N GLY A 72 -2.29 -2.30 -10.72
CA GLY A 72 -3.57 -2.99 -10.72
C GLY A 72 -4.61 -2.39 -11.64
N SER A 73 -5.83 -2.85 -11.44
CA SER A 73 -7.01 -2.34 -12.13
C SER A 73 -8.16 -2.15 -11.16
N LEU A 74 -8.94 -1.11 -11.40
CA LEU A 74 -10.15 -0.77 -10.68
C LEU A 74 -11.34 -0.90 -11.64
N ASN A 75 -12.33 -1.72 -11.28
CA ASN A 75 -13.57 -1.86 -12.03
C ASN A 75 -14.73 -1.25 -11.24
N ALA A 76 -15.41 -0.27 -11.81
CA ALA A 76 -16.65 0.29 -11.29
C ALA A 76 -17.84 -0.34 -12.03
N THR A 77 -18.80 -0.94 -11.30
CA THR A 77 -19.97 -1.58 -11.92
C THR A 77 -21.27 -1.01 -11.37
N GLY A 78 -22.03 -0.28 -12.18
CA GLY A 78 -23.42 0.10 -11.90
C GLY A 78 -24.38 -0.55 -12.89
N GLU A 79 -25.70 -0.47 -12.64
CA GLU A 79 -26.73 -1.10 -13.50
C GLU A 79 -26.63 -0.73 -14.99
N LYS A 80 -26.08 0.45 -15.31
CA LYS A 80 -25.91 0.96 -16.68
C LYS A 80 -24.50 1.47 -16.98
N PHE A 81 -23.55 1.20 -16.09
CA PHE A 81 -22.20 1.76 -16.16
C PHE A 81 -21.17 0.69 -15.85
N THR A 82 -20.20 0.52 -16.75
CA THR A 82 -19.00 -0.25 -16.46
C THR A 82 -17.81 0.60 -16.87
N ALA A 83 -16.91 0.85 -15.94
CA ALA A 83 -15.63 1.48 -16.23
C ALA A 83 -14.50 0.65 -15.64
N ASN A 84 -13.39 0.61 -16.37
CA ASN A 84 -12.17 -0.06 -15.96
C ASN A 84 -11.02 0.93 -16.07
N TYR A 85 -10.32 1.11 -14.96
CA TYR A 85 -9.19 2.00 -14.84
C TYR A 85 -7.96 1.19 -14.47
N THR A 86 -6.83 1.47 -15.13
CA THR A 86 -5.54 0.92 -14.72
C THR A 86 -4.81 1.94 -13.87
N PHE A 87 -4.08 1.45 -12.86
CA PHE A 87 -3.32 2.30 -11.95
C PHE A 87 -1.95 1.71 -11.62
N SER A 88 -1.07 2.59 -11.16
CA SER A 88 0.14 2.25 -10.43
C SER A 88 0.09 2.89 -9.05
N GLY A 89 0.57 2.19 -8.03
CA GLY A 89 0.59 2.67 -6.66
C GLY A 89 1.94 2.49 -5.99
N ILE A 90 2.17 3.29 -4.94
CA ILE A 90 3.34 3.20 -4.08
C ILE A 90 2.93 3.31 -2.61
N ILE A 91 3.49 2.45 -1.77
CA ILE A 91 3.39 2.53 -0.31
C ILE A 91 4.47 3.50 0.19
N ASP A 92 4.10 4.48 0.99
CA ASP A 92 5.04 5.44 1.57
C ASP A 92 5.96 4.79 2.62
N HIS A 93 6.94 5.54 3.12
CA HIS A 93 7.90 5.08 4.12
C HIS A 93 7.29 4.78 5.49
N ASP A 94 6.07 5.23 5.75
CA ASP A 94 5.32 4.93 6.97
C ASP A 94 4.67 3.53 6.95
N MET A 95 4.71 2.82 5.82
CA MET A 95 4.06 1.53 5.58
C MET A 95 2.54 1.54 5.74
N THR A 96 1.91 2.71 5.80
CA THR A 96 0.47 2.87 6.01
C THR A 96 -0.18 3.74 4.93
N THR A 97 0.54 4.70 4.36
CA THR A 97 0.04 5.59 3.32
C THR A 97 0.29 4.99 1.94
N ILE A 98 -0.68 5.14 1.05
CA ILE A 98 -0.62 4.73 -0.35
C ILE A 98 -0.85 5.95 -1.23
N TYR A 99 -0.06 6.11 -2.28
CA TYR A 99 -0.37 7.03 -3.38
C TYR A 99 -0.70 6.21 -4.62
N LEU A 100 -1.83 6.51 -5.26
CA LEU A 100 -2.31 5.81 -6.44
C LEU A 100 -2.47 6.81 -7.59
N ALA A 101 -1.80 6.51 -8.70
CA ALA A 101 -1.93 7.25 -9.95
C ALA A 101 -2.87 6.48 -10.88
N GLU A 102 -4.07 7.01 -11.09
CA GLU A 102 -5.07 6.41 -11.96
C GLU A 102 -5.03 7.08 -13.33
N LYS A 103 -5.04 6.27 -14.39
CA LYS A 103 -4.94 6.79 -15.75
C LYS A 103 -6.18 7.61 -16.12
N GLY A 104 -6.02 8.93 -16.19
CA GLY A 104 -7.01 9.85 -16.78
C GLY A 104 -8.11 10.33 -15.84
N THR A 105 -8.00 10.06 -14.54
CA THR A 105 -9.04 10.39 -13.54
C THR A 105 -8.48 11.14 -12.33
N GLY A 106 -7.20 10.95 -11.98
CA GLY A 106 -6.54 11.77 -10.96
C GLY A 106 -5.54 11.00 -10.10
N MET A 107 -5.41 11.46 -8.86
CA MET A 107 -4.59 10.84 -7.81
C MET A 107 -5.49 10.51 -6.62
N ASP A 108 -5.37 9.29 -6.12
CA ASP A 108 -6.00 8.89 -4.86
C ASP A 108 -4.92 8.76 -3.78
N ILE A 109 -5.32 9.11 -2.55
CA ILE A 109 -4.51 8.91 -1.36
C ILE A 109 -5.19 7.84 -0.52
N GLY A 110 -4.48 6.75 -0.25
CA GLY A 110 -4.98 5.63 0.51
C GLY A 110 -4.31 5.46 1.87
N HIS A 111 -5.00 4.80 2.78
CA HIS A 111 -4.49 4.39 4.08
C HIS A 111 -4.81 2.91 4.32
N ILE A 112 -3.78 2.16 4.70
CA ILE A 112 -3.92 0.76 5.12
C ILE A 112 -4.45 0.76 6.55
N VAL A 113 -5.73 0.46 6.71
CA VAL A 113 -6.42 0.41 8.00
C VAL A 113 -6.10 -0.90 8.72
N SER A 114 -6.05 -2.00 7.96
CA SER A 114 -5.67 -3.33 8.45
C SER A 114 -5.14 -4.20 7.31
N PRO A 115 -4.63 -5.43 7.56
CA PRO A 115 -4.22 -6.34 6.48
C PRO A 115 -5.31 -6.66 5.44
N ASN A 116 -6.57 -6.46 5.81
CA ASN A 116 -7.75 -6.76 5.00
C ASN A 116 -8.61 -5.53 4.70
N GLU A 117 -8.14 -4.32 5.02
CA GLU A 117 -8.91 -3.09 4.82
C GLU A 117 -8.02 -1.92 4.39
N ILE A 118 -8.41 -1.25 3.31
CA ILE A 118 -7.75 -0.06 2.78
C ILE A 118 -8.81 1.01 2.52
N GLU A 119 -8.62 2.21 3.06
CA GLU A 119 -9.43 3.37 2.70
C GLU A 119 -8.72 4.15 1.58
N PHE A 120 -9.45 4.61 0.57
CA PHE A 120 -8.96 5.59 -0.41
C PHE A 120 -9.81 6.84 -0.40
N ILE A 121 -9.15 7.99 -0.53
CA ILE A 121 -9.76 9.30 -0.74
C ILE A 121 -9.39 9.75 -2.16
N GLY A 122 -10.41 9.88 -3.00
CA GLY A 122 -10.29 10.40 -4.36
C GLY A 122 -10.66 11.87 -4.44
N LEU A 123 -9.83 12.65 -5.12
CA LEU A 123 -10.02 14.08 -5.35
C LEU A 123 -10.07 14.33 -6.86
N GLY A 124 -11.23 14.77 -7.36
CA GLY A 124 -11.39 15.19 -8.74
C GLY A 124 -10.43 16.34 -9.07
N LEU A 125 -9.55 16.15 -10.05
CA LEU A 125 -8.61 17.21 -10.46
C LEU A 125 -9.21 18.14 -11.53
N GLU A 126 -10.18 17.65 -12.29
CA GLU A 126 -10.85 18.39 -13.37
C GLU A 126 -12.29 18.82 -12.99
N ASP A 127 -12.84 18.26 -11.92
CA ASP A 127 -14.14 18.61 -11.36
C ASP A 127 -14.06 18.64 -9.83
N SER A 128 -15.01 19.28 -9.15
CA SER A 128 -15.01 19.38 -7.67
C SER A 128 -15.55 18.12 -6.98
N SER A 129 -15.47 16.95 -7.64
CA SER A 129 -15.94 15.69 -7.06
C SER A 129 -14.97 15.17 -5.99
N THR A 130 -15.52 14.49 -4.99
CA THR A 130 -14.75 13.80 -3.95
C THR A 130 -15.36 12.45 -3.69
N ALA A 131 -14.52 11.47 -3.35
CA ALA A 131 -14.97 10.14 -2.99
C ALA A 131 -14.13 9.57 -1.86
N VAL A 132 -14.77 8.77 -1.00
CA VAL A 132 -14.12 7.86 -0.06
C VAL A 132 -14.59 6.46 -0.37
N ILE A 133 -13.65 5.51 -0.40
CA ILE A 133 -13.94 4.09 -0.64
C ILE A 133 -13.20 3.26 0.40
N ASN A 134 -13.94 2.48 1.18
CA ASN A 134 -13.39 1.46 2.06
C ASN A 134 -13.37 0.12 1.32
N PHE A 135 -12.16 -0.33 0.97
CA PHE A 135 -11.93 -1.61 0.33
C PHE A 135 -11.65 -2.70 1.35
N VAL A 136 -12.47 -3.75 1.30
CA VAL A 136 -12.27 -4.97 2.06
C VAL A 136 -11.70 -6.04 1.15
N ARG A 137 -10.70 -6.77 1.62
CA ARG A 137 -10.11 -7.90 0.90
C ARG A 137 -11.16 -8.98 0.68
N LYS A 138 -11.27 -9.47 -0.55
CA LYS A 138 -12.13 -10.61 -0.89
C LYS A 138 -11.44 -11.91 -0.44
N GLU A 139 -12.15 -12.72 0.34
CA GLU A 139 -11.72 -14.08 0.74
C GLU A 139 -11.51 -15.01 -0.47
#